data_AF-A0A956SUG1-F1
#
_entry.id   AF-A0A956SUG1-F1
#
_cell.length_a   1.000
_cell.length_b   1.000
_cell.length_c   1.000
_cell.angle_alpha   90.00
_cell.angle_beta   90.00
_cell.angle_gamma   90.00
#
_symmetry.space_group_name_H-M   'P 1'
#
loop_
_entity.id
_entity.type
_entity.pdbx_description
1 polymer ?
#
loop_
_entity_poly.entity_id
_entity_poly.type
_entity_poly.pdbx_seq_one_letter_code
_entity_poly.pdbx_strand_id
1 'polypeptide(L)'
;MSLSFANALLLGGLVGIAVPILIHLYDRRCARPMRFAAIEFVLRSQPHLHRLARPKDWILMALRAAAIAALALAAARPSWVQGAATAAEAAPQRALVIVDDSPAAAAIVGGDPVWDTELDRAEAITSRAGAADAVTVARLSEVGSEDALDLDQASVLDARRRVRALRGEVPVNRALDGFGALAHALRLARAGGEGATRVHVVSRFAA
;
A
#
# COMPACT_ATOMS: atom_id res chain seq x y z
N MET A 1 15.75 -0.16 -9.38
CA MET A 1 14.34 0.12 -9.05
C MET A 1 14.19 1.62 -8.97
N SER A 2 13.28 2.21 -9.73
CA SER A 2 13.02 3.66 -9.73
C SER A 2 11.64 3.93 -9.12
N LEU A 3 11.56 5.00 -8.32
CA LEU A 3 10.29 5.48 -7.78
C LEU A 3 9.61 6.38 -8.81
N SER A 4 8.36 6.11 -9.16
CA SER A 4 7.54 6.89 -10.08
C SER A 4 6.27 7.38 -9.39
N PHE A 5 5.81 8.58 -9.72
CA PHE A 5 4.61 9.18 -9.14
C PHE A 5 3.58 9.45 -10.23
N ALA A 6 2.32 9.06 -10.01
CA ALA A 6 1.26 9.36 -10.95
C ALA A 6 0.97 10.87 -11.03
N ASN A 7 1.03 11.57 -9.89
CA ASN A 7 0.75 12.99 -9.79
C ASN A 7 1.86 13.72 -9.03
N ALA A 8 3.02 13.91 -9.65
CA ALA A 8 4.18 14.52 -9.01
C ALA A 8 3.92 15.94 -8.45
N LEU A 9 3.03 16.73 -9.07
CA LEU A 9 2.65 18.06 -8.60
C LEU A 9 2.05 18.05 -7.18
N LEU A 10 1.34 16.98 -6.81
CA LEU A 10 0.68 16.88 -5.51
C LEU A 10 1.66 16.66 -4.35
N LEU A 11 2.93 16.33 -4.65
CA LEU A 11 4.01 16.34 -3.66
C LEU A 11 4.22 17.74 -3.04
N GLY A 12 3.80 18.81 -3.73
CA GLY A 12 3.77 20.17 -3.17
C GLY A 12 2.93 20.27 -1.89
N GLY A 13 1.96 19.36 -1.68
CA GLY A 13 1.19 19.26 -0.44
C GLY A 13 2.04 19.01 0.82
N LEU A 14 3.26 18.48 0.69
CA LEU A 14 4.19 18.35 1.82
C LEU A 14 4.57 19.71 2.43
N VAL A 15 4.46 20.81 1.69
CA VAL A 15 4.66 22.17 2.24
C VAL A 15 3.66 22.44 3.38
N GLY A 16 2.49 21.81 3.36
CA GLY A 16 1.49 21.90 4.44
C GLY A 16 1.99 21.40 5.80
N ILE A 17 3.04 20.57 5.85
CA ILE A 17 3.70 20.14 7.10
C ILE A 17 4.30 21.34 7.86
N ALA A 18 4.67 22.41 7.15
CA ALA A 18 5.19 23.62 7.79
C ALA A 18 4.13 24.32 8.66
N VAL A 19 2.84 24.21 8.34
CA VAL A 19 1.76 24.88 9.07
C VAL A 19 1.71 24.50 10.56
N PRO A 20 1.61 23.21 10.96
CA PRO A 20 1.59 22.84 12.37
C PRO A 20 2.91 23.15 13.10
N ILE A 21 4.04 23.10 12.40
CA ILE A 21 5.35 23.47 12.95
C ILE A 21 5.38 24.97 13.29
N LEU A 22 4.91 25.82 12.37
CA LEU A 22 4.83 27.26 12.55
C LEU A 22 3.86 27.66 13.67
N ILE A 23 2.68 27.03 13.74
CA ILE A 23 1.70 27.27 14.82
C ILE A 23 2.32 26.94 16.18
N HIS A 24 3.03 25.81 16.33
CA HIS A 24 3.69 25.45 17.59
C HIS A 24 4.79 26.45 17.97
N LEU A 25 5.55 26.94 16.98
CA LEU A 25 6.59 27.95 17.21
C LEU A 25 5.99 29.30 17.63
N TYR A 26 4.80 29.63 17.16
CA TYR A 26 4.07 30.86 17.50
C TYR A 26 3.48 30.80 18.92
N ASP A 27 2.91 29.67 19.31
CA ASP A 27 2.24 29.50 20.61
C ASP A 27 3.20 29.59 21.82
N ARG A 28 4.49 29.33 21.59
CA ARG A 28 5.56 29.54 22.59
C ARG A 28 5.73 31.01 23.02
N ARG A 29 5.15 31.99 22.34
CA ARG A 29 5.33 33.42 22.64
C ARG A 29 4.28 34.02 23.60
N CYS A 30 3.23 33.28 23.98
CA CYS A 30 2.08 33.85 24.70
C CYS A 30 1.86 33.36 26.14
N ALA A 31 2.82 32.70 26.77
CA ALA A 31 2.79 32.53 28.22
C ALA A 31 3.21 33.84 28.90
N ARG A 32 2.36 34.85 28.92
CA ARG A 32 2.57 36.06 29.74
C ARG A 32 2.27 35.70 31.20
N PRO A 33 3.26 35.60 32.09
CA PRO A 33 2.96 35.40 33.51
C PRO A 33 2.24 36.65 34.02
N MET A 34 0.95 36.51 34.35
CA MET A 34 0.21 37.56 35.04
C MET A 34 0.67 37.57 36.51
N ARG A 35 1.42 38.60 36.91
CA ARG A 35 1.90 38.75 38.30
C ARG A 35 0.73 39.15 39.18
N PHE A 36 0.20 38.21 39.96
CA PHE A 36 -0.79 38.46 41.00
C PHE A 36 -0.06 38.74 42.31
N ALA A 37 -0.08 39.99 42.78
CA ALA A 37 0.76 40.47 43.90
C ALA A 37 0.54 39.71 45.22
N ALA A 38 -0.66 39.18 45.47
CA ALA A 38 -0.96 38.41 46.69
C ALA A 38 -0.19 37.09 46.81
N ILE A 39 0.24 36.50 45.68
CA ILE A 39 0.91 35.18 45.64
C ILE A 39 2.45 35.33 45.68
N GLU A 40 2.98 36.51 45.35
CA GLU A 40 4.43 36.78 45.30
C GLU A 40 5.11 36.65 46.68
N PHE A 41 4.40 36.97 47.77
CA PHE A 41 4.87 36.77 49.14
C PHE A 41 5.00 35.29 49.53
N VAL A 42 4.12 34.43 49.02
CA VAL A 42 4.13 32.98 49.27
C VAL A 42 5.19 32.29 48.40
N LEU A 43 5.39 32.76 47.17
CA LEU A 43 6.39 32.20 46.24
C LEU A 43 7.83 32.55 46.62
N ARG A 44 8.07 33.65 47.36
CA ARG A 44 9.40 34.04 47.85
C ARG A 44 10.02 33.05 48.86
N SER A 45 9.22 32.15 49.46
CA SER A 45 9.71 31.15 50.41
C SER A 45 10.11 29.82 49.75
N GLN A 46 9.90 29.65 48.44
CA GLN A 46 10.22 28.40 47.76
C GLN A 46 11.50 28.50 46.92
N PRO A 47 12.49 27.61 47.11
CA PRO A 47 13.65 27.54 46.23
C PRO A 47 13.18 27.22 44.82
N HIS A 48 13.54 28.09 43.88
CA HIS A 48 13.08 28.02 42.50
C HIS A 48 13.69 26.79 41.80
N LEU A 49 13.04 25.63 41.87
CA LEU A 49 13.33 24.55 40.95
C LEU A 49 12.85 24.97 39.57
N HIS A 50 13.80 25.39 38.72
CA HIS A 50 13.58 25.61 37.30
C HIS A 50 12.93 24.37 36.70
N ARG A 51 11.61 24.42 36.56
CA ARG A 51 10.82 23.37 35.93
C ARG A 51 11.10 23.48 34.43
N LEU A 52 12.17 22.80 33.98
CA LEU A 52 12.50 22.61 32.58
C LEU A 52 11.20 22.33 31.83
N ALA A 53 10.80 23.24 30.96
CA ALA A 53 9.60 23.13 30.16
C ALA A 53 9.77 21.94 29.23
N ARG A 54 9.42 20.74 29.71
CA ARG A 54 9.44 19.52 28.93
C ARG A 54 8.38 19.67 27.85
N PRO A 55 8.76 19.67 26.58
CA PRO A 55 7.79 19.82 25.52
C PRO A 55 7.03 18.50 25.39
N LYS A 56 5.80 18.46 25.92
CA LYS A 56 5.00 17.23 26.03
C LYS A 56 4.35 16.81 24.69
N ASP A 57 4.54 17.60 23.63
CA ASP A 57 3.71 17.49 22.42
C ASP A 57 4.48 17.11 21.14
N TRP A 58 5.74 16.69 21.21
CA TRP A 58 6.50 16.28 20.00
C TRP A 58 5.86 15.09 19.29
N ILE A 59 5.27 14.15 20.05
CA ILE A 59 4.55 13.00 19.48
C ILE A 59 3.29 13.48 18.75
N LEU A 60 2.53 14.41 19.32
CA LEU A 60 1.36 14.98 18.67
C LEU A 60 1.74 15.79 17.41
N MET A 61 2.85 16.52 17.46
CA MET A 61 3.39 17.26 16.32
C MET A 61 3.80 16.31 15.19
N ALA A 62 4.53 15.24 15.52
CA ALA A 62 4.94 14.21 14.59
C ALA A 62 3.72 13.53 13.94
N LEU A 63 2.70 13.19 14.73
CA LEU A 63 1.47 12.57 14.22
C LEU A 63 0.71 13.51 13.27
N ARG A 64 0.61 14.80 13.60
CA ARG A 64 -0.06 15.79 12.75
C ARG A 64 0.70 16.00 11.43
N ALA A 65 2.02 16.09 11.49
CA ALA A 65 2.88 16.16 10.30
C ALA A 65 2.77 14.89 9.45
N ALA A 66 2.77 13.72 10.09
CA ALA A 66 2.63 12.43 9.43
C ALA A 66 1.27 12.29 8.72
N ALA A 67 0.19 12.78 9.32
CA ALA A 67 -1.14 12.77 8.69
C ALA A 67 -1.15 13.60 7.39
N ILE A 68 -0.57 14.81 7.40
CA ILE A 68 -0.46 15.66 6.21
C ILE A 68 0.44 15.00 5.15
N ALA A 69 1.58 14.46 5.56
CA ALA A 69 2.50 13.75 4.66
C ALA A 69 1.85 12.53 4.01
N ALA A 70 1.11 11.74 4.81
CA ALA A 70 0.39 10.57 4.33
C ALA A 70 -0.68 10.94 3.31
N LEU A 71 -1.43 12.03 3.54
CA LEU A 71 -2.42 12.52 2.60
C LEU A 71 -1.78 12.97 1.28
N ALA A 72 -0.68 13.73 1.34
CA ALA A 72 0.05 14.16 0.16
C ALA A 72 0.61 12.98 -0.64
N LEU A 73 1.18 11.98 0.05
CA LEU A 73 1.70 10.75 -0.58
C LEU A 73 0.58 9.90 -1.18
N ALA A 74 -0.55 9.74 -0.48
CA ALA A 74 -1.71 9.01 -0.99
C ALA A 74 -2.25 9.65 -2.27
N ALA A 75 -2.30 10.99 -2.32
CA ALA A 75 -2.71 11.74 -3.49
C ALA A 75 -1.67 11.64 -4.64
N ALA A 76 -0.37 11.65 -4.34
CA ALA A 76 0.70 11.52 -5.32
C ALA A 76 0.80 10.12 -5.95
N ARG A 77 0.24 9.08 -5.29
CA ARG A 77 0.23 7.67 -5.71
C ARG A 77 1.64 7.17 -6.13
N PRO A 78 2.57 7.00 -5.18
CA PRO A 78 3.88 6.46 -5.47
C PRO A 78 3.79 5.00 -5.96
N SER A 79 4.56 4.69 -7.00
CA SER A 79 4.67 3.35 -7.59
C SER A 79 6.14 2.98 -7.76
N TRP A 80 6.47 1.72 -7.49
CA TRP A 80 7.81 1.18 -7.70
C TRP A 80 7.89 0.57 -9.09
N VAL A 81 8.76 1.12 -9.93
CA VAL A 81 9.04 0.55 -11.26
C VAL A 81 10.33 -0.26 -11.17
N GLN A 82 10.24 -1.57 -11.37
CA GLN A 82 11.40 -2.41 -11.64
C GLN A 82 11.78 -2.25 -13.12
N GLY A 83 13.06 -1.97 -13.38
CA GLY A 83 13.58 -1.93 -14.74
C GLY A 83 13.36 -3.28 -15.40
N ALA A 84 12.87 -3.28 -16.64
CA ALA A 84 12.70 -4.50 -17.41
C ALA A 84 14.05 -5.20 -17.54
N ALA A 85 14.20 -6.38 -16.92
CA ALA A 85 15.30 -7.26 -17.25
C ALA A 85 15.17 -7.58 -18.75
N THR A 86 16.22 -7.32 -19.52
CA THR A 86 16.26 -7.67 -20.94
C THR A 86 15.99 -9.16 -21.08
N ALA A 87 15.01 -9.51 -21.91
CA ALA A 87 14.49 -10.87 -22.07
C ALA A 87 15.53 -11.94 -22.47
N ALA A 88 16.76 -11.54 -22.77
CA ALA A 88 17.83 -12.41 -23.25
C ALA A 88 18.52 -13.27 -22.16
N GLU A 89 18.36 -12.95 -20.86
CA GLU A 89 19.04 -13.67 -19.74
C GLU A 89 18.09 -14.15 -18.64
N ALA A 90 16.77 -14.11 -18.90
CA ALA A 90 15.80 -14.54 -17.90
C ALA A 90 15.75 -16.07 -17.81
N ALA A 91 16.30 -16.63 -16.74
CA ALA A 91 15.97 -17.99 -16.29
C ALA A 91 14.43 -18.13 -16.18
N PRO A 92 13.86 -19.31 -16.47
CA PRO A 92 12.41 -19.53 -16.42
C PRO A 92 11.85 -19.06 -15.08
N GLN A 93 10.82 -18.22 -15.14
CA GLN A 93 10.28 -17.54 -13.97
C GLN A 93 8.98 -18.19 -13.55
N ARG A 94 8.83 -18.39 -12.24
CA ARG A 94 7.57 -18.80 -11.64
C ARG A 94 6.80 -17.56 -11.22
N ALA A 95 5.54 -17.43 -11.64
CA ALA A 95 4.71 -16.27 -11.30
C ALA A 95 3.31 -16.69 -10.85
N LEU A 96 2.88 -16.17 -9.70
CA LEU A 96 1.52 -16.30 -9.19
C LEU A 96 0.80 -14.95 -9.36
N VAL A 97 -0.22 -14.91 -10.20
CA VAL A 97 -1.05 -13.73 -10.45
C VAL A 97 -2.36 -13.88 -9.69
N ILE A 98 -2.60 -12.99 -8.73
CA ILE A 98 -3.80 -12.97 -7.89
C ILE A 98 -4.66 -11.80 -8.34
N VAL A 99 -5.88 -12.08 -8.79
CA VAL A 99 -6.86 -11.07 -9.18
C VAL A 99 -7.82 -10.83 -8.02
N ASP A 100 -7.95 -9.58 -7.59
CA ASP A 100 -8.88 -9.19 -6.54
C ASP A 100 -10.32 -9.32 -7.04
N ASP A 101 -11.10 -10.16 -6.35
CA ASP A 101 -12.51 -10.36 -6.64
C ASP A 101 -13.41 -9.95 -5.47
N SER A 102 -12.90 -9.13 -4.57
CA SER A 102 -13.66 -8.56 -3.45
C SER A 102 -14.81 -7.66 -3.95
N PRO A 103 -15.72 -7.20 -3.06
CA PRO A 103 -16.82 -6.32 -3.45
C PRO A 103 -16.36 -5.02 -4.13
N ALA A 104 -15.11 -4.59 -3.91
CA ALA A 104 -14.54 -3.42 -4.59
C ALA A 104 -14.36 -3.64 -6.11
N ALA A 105 -14.17 -4.88 -6.57
CA ALA A 105 -14.04 -5.21 -7.98
C ALA A 105 -15.35 -5.03 -8.76
N ALA A 106 -16.50 -5.07 -8.07
CA ALA A 106 -17.81 -4.78 -8.67
C ALA A 106 -18.07 -3.28 -8.85
N ALA A 107 -17.20 -2.39 -8.36
CA ALA A 107 -17.35 -0.95 -8.56
C ALA A 107 -17.21 -0.58 -10.04
N ILE A 108 -17.94 0.45 -10.48
CA ILE A 108 -17.82 1.01 -11.83
C ILE A 108 -17.02 2.31 -11.73
N VAL A 109 -15.93 2.42 -12.50
CA VAL A 109 -15.13 3.64 -12.54
C VAL A 109 -14.83 4.03 -13.97
N GLY A 110 -15.27 5.21 -14.37
CA GLY A 110 -15.06 5.69 -15.75
C GLY A 110 -15.95 5.00 -16.79
N GLY A 111 -17.00 4.31 -16.37
CA GLY A 111 -17.92 3.57 -17.24
C GLY A 111 -17.68 2.06 -17.26
N ASP A 112 -16.48 1.62 -16.86
CA ASP A 112 -16.10 0.22 -16.88
C ASP A 112 -16.10 -0.40 -15.46
N PRO A 113 -16.53 -1.67 -15.32
CA PRO A 113 -16.31 -2.43 -14.09
C PRO A 113 -14.82 -2.52 -13.73
N VAL A 114 -14.50 -2.35 -12.45
CA VAL A 114 -13.12 -2.50 -11.95
C VAL A 114 -12.59 -3.90 -12.23
N TRP A 115 -13.45 -4.92 -12.13
CA TRP A 115 -13.16 -6.30 -12.48
C TRP A 115 -12.59 -6.47 -13.90
N ASP A 116 -13.21 -5.85 -14.90
CA ASP A 116 -12.75 -5.93 -16.29
C ASP A 116 -11.37 -5.28 -16.45
N THR A 117 -11.18 -4.11 -15.81
CA THR A 117 -9.89 -3.41 -15.80
C THR A 117 -8.79 -4.24 -15.12
N GLU A 118 -9.12 -4.99 -14.08
CA GLU A 118 -8.18 -5.86 -13.36
C GLU A 118 -7.84 -7.11 -14.18
N LEU A 119 -8.81 -7.69 -14.87
CA LEU A 119 -8.57 -8.79 -15.81
C LEU A 119 -7.72 -8.35 -17.00
N ASP A 120 -7.91 -7.15 -17.53
CA ASP A 120 -7.05 -6.58 -18.58
C ASP A 120 -5.59 -6.44 -18.09
N ARG A 121 -5.38 -6.05 -16.83
CA ARG A 121 -4.03 -6.00 -16.23
C ARG A 121 -3.44 -7.39 -16.03
N ALA A 122 -4.24 -8.36 -15.59
CA ALA A 122 -3.80 -9.75 -15.45
C ALA A 122 -3.42 -10.35 -16.82
N GLU A 123 -4.18 -10.05 -17.87
CA GLU A 123 -3.86 -10.41 -19.25
C GLU A 123 -2.56 -9.74 -19.71
N ALA A 124 -2.37 -8.45 -19.43
CA ALA A 124 -1.12 -7.76 -19.74
C ALA A 124 0.10 -8.39 -19.04
N ILE A 125 -0.03 -8.86 -17.79
CA ILE A 125 1.04 -9.54 -17.06
C ILE A 125 1.36 -10.90 -17.70
N THR A 126 0.33 -11.73 -17.94
CA THR A 126 0.48 -13.06 -18.54
C THR A 126 0.89 -13.03 -20.03
N SER A 127 0.64 -11.92 -20.74
CA SER A 127 1.10 -11.72 -22.12
C SER A 127 2.61 -11.53 -22.24
N ARG A 128 3.25 -11.01 -21.17
CA ARG A 128 4.70 -10.77 -21.11
C ARG A 128 5.50 -12.01 -20.73
N ALA A 129 4.84 -13.03 -20.18
CA ALA A 129 5.47 -14.30 -19.83
C ALA A 129 5.80 -15.11 -21.09
N GLY A 130 7.02 -15.68 -21.12
CA GLY A 130 7.49 -16.57 -22.18
C GLY A 130 6.90 -17.98 -22.06
N ALA A 131 7.02 -18.78 -23.11
CA ALA A 131 6.47 -20.14 -23.13
C ALA A 131 7.09 -21.10 -22.08
N ALA A 132 8.29 -20.79 -21.59
CA ALA A 132 8.99 -21.57 -20.55
C ALA A 132 8.67 -21.11 -19.12
N ASP A 133 7.87 -20.05 -18.94
CA ASP A 133 7.51 -19.54 -17.62
C ASP A 133 6.37 -20.36 -17.00
N ALA A 134 6.44 -20.55 -15.68
CA ALA A 134 5.44 -21.25 -14.90
C ALA A 134 4.49 -20.22 -14.28
N VAL A 135 3.33 -20.00 -14.89
CA VAL A 135 2.38 -18.96 -14.44
C VAL A 135 1.08 -19.59 -13.96
N THR A 136 0.63 -19.18 -12.77
CA THR A 136 -0.68 -19.56 -12.19
C THR A 136 -1.50 -18.29 -11.97
N VAL A 137 -2.79 -18.34 -12.32
CA VAL A 137 -3.74 -17.24 -12.11
C VAL A 137 -4.82 -17.70 -11.15
N ALA A 138 -5.09 -16.93 -10.11
CA ALA A 138 -6.04 -17.25 -9.05
C ALA A 138 -6.89 -16.03 -8.68
N ARG A 139 -8.11 -16.27 -8.20
CA ARG A 139 -8.91 -15.23 -7.53
C ARG A 139 -8.42 -15.03 -6.10
N LEU A 140 -8.53 -13.83 -5.55
CA LEU A 140 -8.19 -13.56 -4.15
C LEU A 140 -9.00 -14.45 -3.19
N SER A 141 -10.27 -14.71 -3.52
CA SER A 141 -11.15 -15.62 -2.80
C SER A 141 -10.72 -17.09 -2.82
N GLU A 142 -9.96 -17.52 -3.83
CA GLU A 142 -9.48 -18.90 -4.01
C GLU A 142 -8.16 -19.14 -3.27
N VAL A 143 -7.30 -18.12 -3.21
CA VAL A 143 -5.99 -18.19 -2.55
C VAL A 143 -6.11 -18.50 -1.04
N GLY A 144 -7.23 -18.15 -0.41
CA GLY A 144 -7.51 -18.46 0.99
C GLY A 144 -7.94 -19.91 1.26
N SER A 145 -8.22 -20.70 0.23
CA SER A 145 -8.61 -22.11 0.36
C SER A 145 -7.41 -23.04 0.15
N GLU A 146 -7.21 -24.00 1.05
CA GLU A 146 -6.04 -24.90 1.04
C GLU A 146 -5.97 -25.82 -0.21
N ASP A 147 -7.07 -25.96 -0.95
CA ASP A 147 -7.22 -26.94 -2.03
C ASP A 147 -6.99 -26.41 -3.45
N ALA A 148 -6.76 -25.10 -3.66
CA ALA A 148 -6.97 -24.50 -4.98
C ALA A 148 -5.73 -24.23 -5.85
N LEU A 149 -4.50 -24.26 -5.30
CA LEU A 149 -3.31 -23.76 -6.02
C LEU A 149 -2.20 -24.79 -6.15
N ASP A 150 -2.27 -25.57 -7.23
CA ASP A 150 -1.14 -26.37 -7.70
C ASP A 150 -0.18 -25.48 -8.53
N LEU A 151 0.95 -25.09 -7.93
CA LEU A 151 2.01 -24.34 -8.60
C LEU A 151 2.95 -25.24 -9.43
N ASP A 152 2.84 -26.56 -9.30
CA ASP A 152 3.71 -27.53 -9.95
C ASP A 152 3.24 -27.89 -11.37
N GLN A 153 1.95 -27.71 -11.67
CA GLN A 153 1.39 -27.83 -13.02
C GLN A 153 1.21 -26.49 -13.75
N ALA A 154 1.88 -25.42 -13.29
CA ALA A 154 1.70 -24.07 -13.81
C ALA A 154 2.21 -23.90 -15.25
N SER A 155 1.33 -23.44 -16.15
CA SER A 155 1.62 -23.17 -17.56
C SER A 155 1.03 -21.83 -18.01
N VAL A 156 1.78 -21.06 -18.81
CA VAL A 156 1.30 -19.78 -19.36
C VAL A 156 0.00 -19.93 -20.16
N LEU A 157 -0.18 -21.06 -20.87
CA LEU A 157 -1.40 -21.31 -21.64
C LEU A 157 -2.61 -21.49 -20.71
N ASP A 158 -2.42 -22.20 -19.59
CA ASP A 158 -3.48 -22.39 -18.58
C ASP A 158 -3.79 -21.11 -17.84
N ALA A 159 -2.77 -20.32 -17.49
CA ALA A 159 -2.97 -18.97 -16.96
C ALA A 159 -3.82 -18.09 -17.89
N ARG A 160 -3.52 -18.06 -19.19
CA ARG A 160 -4.28 -17.29 -20.18
C ARG A 160 -5.70 -17.81 -20.35
N ARG A 161 -5.91 -19.14 -20.37
CA ARG A 161 -7.25 -19.74 -20.37
C ARG A 161 -8.03 -19.34 -19.12
N ARG A 162 -7.39 -19.34 -17.96
CA ARG A 162 -8.01 -18.98 -16.68
C ARG A 162 -8.43 -17.51 -16.66
N VAL A 163 -7.58 -16.57 -17.07
CA VAL A 163 -7.94 -15.14 -17.18
C VAL A 163 -9.17 -14.95 -18.08
N ARG A 164 -9.24 -15.66 -19.22
CA ARG A 164 -10.39 -15.59 -20.11
C ARG A 164 -11.66 -16.18 -19.48
N ALA A 165 -11.54 -17.27 -18.73
CA ALA A 165 -12.67 -17.86 -18.01
C ALA A 165 -13.22 -16.90 -16.94
N LEU A 166 -12.32 -16.21 -16.21
CA LEU A 166 -12.70 -15.25 -15.17
C LEU A 166 -13.50 -14.04 -15.70
N ARG A 167 -13.35 -13.66 -16.98
CA ARG A 167 -14.18 -12.59 -17.59
C ARG A 167 -15.68 -12.92 -17.57
N GLY A 168 -16.05 -14.20 -17.58
CA GLY A 168 -17.44 -14.64 -17.48
C GLY A 168 -17.96 -14.77 -16.05
N GLU A 169 -17.09 -14.61 -15.05
CA GLU A 169 -17.43 -14.78 -13.64
C GLU A 169 -17.70 -13.43 -12.98
N VAL A 170 -18.54 -13.45 -11.93
CA VAL A 170 -18.87 -12.25 -11.14
C VAL A 170 -17.99 -12.21 -9.88
N PRO A 171 -17.49 -11.03 -9.46
CA PRO A 171 -16.81 -10.85 -8.18
C PRO A 171 -17.64 -11.33 -6.98
N VAL A 172 -16.97 -11.75 -5.91
CA VAL A 172 -17.65 -12.21 -4.71
C VAL A 172 -18.19 -11.01 -3.90
N ASN A 173 -19.42 -11.15 -3.42
CA ASN A 173 -20.06 -10.13 -2.58
C ASN A 173 -19.87 -10.41 -1.08
N ARG A 174 -18.63 -10.65 -0.65
CA ARG A 174 -18.27 -10.84 0.77
C ARG A 174 -16.90 -10.24 1.06
N ALA A 175 -16.68 -9.82 2.30
CA ALA A 175 -15.36 -9.40 2.74
C ALA A 175 -14.36 -10.56 2.60
N LEU A 176 -13.20 -10.27 2.03
CA LEU A 176 -12.08 -11.22 1.87
C LEU A 176 -10.94 -10.83 2.80
N ASP A 177 -10.29 -11.83 3.39
CA ASP A 177 -9.04 -11.61 4.12
C ASP A 177 -7.86 -11.53 3.14
N GLY A 178 -7.64 -10.33 2.59
CA GLY A 178 -6.56 -10.08 1.65
C GLY A 178 -5.16 -10.31 2.25
N PHE A 179 -4.98 -10.07 3.56
CA PHE A 179 -3.71 -10.29 4.23
C PHE A 179 -3.45 -11.78 4.45
N GLY A 180 -4.46 -12.53 4.89
CA GLY A 180 -4.39 -13.99 5.00
C GLY A 180 -4.09 -14.66 3.67
N ALA A 181 -4.79 -14.24 2.60
CA ALA A 181 -4.55 -14.72 1.25
C ALA A 181 -3.13 -14.39 0.76
N LEU A 182 -2.63 -13.16 0.97
CA LEU A 182 -1.25 -12.81 0.62
C LEU A 182 -0.23 -13.62 1.41
N ALA A 183 -0.44 -13.79 2.72
CA ALA A 183 0.44 -14.59 3.57
C ALA A 183 0.44 -16.08 3.15
N HIS A 184 -0.67 -16.60 2.66
CA HIS A 184 -0.77 -17.94 2.10
C HIS A 184 -0.05 -18.04 0.75
N ALA A 185 -0.29 -17.11 -0.16
CA ALA A 185 0.40 -17.02 -1.46
C ALA A 185 1.92 -16.95 -1.31
N LEU A 186 2.42 -16.17 -0.34
CA LEU A 186 3.85 -16.08 -0.04
C LEU A 186 4.41 -17.40 0.55
N ARG A 187 3.61 -18.15 1.31
CA ARG A 187 3.99 -19.49 1.78
C ARG A 187 4.09 -20.47 0.62
N LEU A 188 3.10 -20.49 -0.27
CA LEU A 188 3.13 -21.33 -1.49
C LEU A 188 4.33 -20.96 -2.38
N ALA A 189 4.57 -19.67 -2.58
CA ALA A 189 5.69 -19.19 -3.38
C ALA A 189 7.06 -19.59 -2.82
N ARG A 190 7.19 -19.73 -1.48
CA ARG A 190 8.40 -20.22 -0.81
C ARG A 190 8.51 -21.74 -0.79
N ALA A 191 7.39 -22.46 -0.76
CA ALA A 191 7.36 -23.92 -0.80
C ALA A 191 7.65 -24.45 -2.21
N GLY A 192 7.27 -23.71 -3.25
CA GLY A 192 7.44 -24.09 -4.64
C GLY A 192 8.89 -23.95 -5.16
N GLY A 193 9.73 -24.95 -4.91
CA GLY A 193 10.92 -25.32 -5.70
C GLY A 193 12.06 -24.29 -5.85
N GLU A 194 13.12 -24.71 -6.56
CA GLU A 194 14.29 -23.86 -6.86
C GLU A 194 13.96 -22.84 -7.98
N GLY A 195 13.78 -21.58 -7.60
CA GLY A 195 13.56 -20.49 -8.54
C GLY A 195 13.01 -19.23 -7.87
N ALA A 196 13.18 -18.07 -8.51
CA ALA A 196 12.59 -16.83 -8.00
C ALA A 196 11.09 -16.80 -8.34
N THR A 197 10.23 -17.13 -7.37
CA THR A 197 8.77 -16.99 -7.52
C THR A 197 8.35 -15.54 -7.32
N ARG A 198 7.71 -14.94 -8.31
CA ARG A 198 7.09 -13.61 -8.20
C ARG A 198 5.59 -13.73 -7.92
N VAL A 199 5.11 -12.97 -6.95
CA VAL A 199 3.68 -12.85 -6.66
C VAL A 199 3.21 -11.48 -7.16
N HIS A 200 2.27 -11.49 -8.10
CA HIS A 200 1.62 -10.30 -8.64
C HIS A 200 0.21 -10.22 -8.08
N VAL A 201 -0.09 -9.19 -7.28
CA VAL A 201 -1.44 -8.91 -6.80
C VAL A 201 -2.04 -7.79 -7.65
N VAL A 202 -3.10 -8.11 -8.39
CA VAL A 202 -3.87 -7.18 -9.21
C VAL A 202 -5.09 -6.77 -8.40
N SER A 203 -4.97 -5.65 -7.72
CA SER A 203 -6.06 -5.03 -6.96
C SER A 203 -6.01 -3.52 -7.16
N ARG A 204 -7.18 -2.93 -7.39
CA ARG A 204 -7.43 -1.52 -7.22
C ARG A 204 -7.72 -1.31 -5.73
N PHE A 205 -6.68 -1.37 -4.89
CA PHE A 205 -6.79 -1.04 -3.47
C PHE A 205 -7.69 0.19 -3.31
N ALA A 206 -8.89 0.00 -2.76
CA ALA A 206 -9.84 1.09 -2.59
C ALA A 206 -9.18 2.11 -1.65
N ALA A 207 -8.89 3.29 -2.20
CA ALA A 207 -8.28 4.41 -1.51
C ALA A 207 -9.36 5.41 -1.09
#